data_AF-A0A497D954-F1
#
_entry.id   AF-A0A497D954-F1
#
_cell.length_a   1.000
_cell.length_b   1.000
_cell.length_c   1.000
_cell.angle_alpha   90.00
_cell.angle_beta   90.00
_cell.angle_gamma   90.00
#
_symmetry.space_group_name_H-M   'P 1'
#
loop_
_entity.id
_entity.type
_entity.pdbx_description
1 polymer ?
#
loop_
_entity_poly.entity_id
_entity_poly.type
_entity_poly.pdbx_seq_one_letter_code
_entity_poly.pdbx_strand_id
1 'polypeptide(L)' 'EGIAMMRKGGKAVMVIPSDLAYGPQGNRGIPPSSTLVFEVELIDIVK' A
#
# COMPACT_ATOMS: atom_id res chain seq x y z
N GLU A 1 -4.22 7.66 -2.12
CA GLU A 1 -3.61 8.85 -2.75
C GLU A 1 -2.09 8.74 -2.98
N GLY A 2 -1.35 7.84 -2.31
CA GLY A 2 0.12 7.75 -2.46
C GLY A 2 0.65 7.45 -3.87
N ILE A 3 0.00 6.54 -4.60
CA ILE A 3 0.42 6.16 -5.97
C ILE A 3 0.26 7.32 -6.98
N ALA A 4 -0.76 8.17 -6.79
CA ALA A 4 -1.02 9.30 -7.68
C ALA A 4 0.08 10.38 -7.64
N MET A 5 0.90 10.37 -6.59
CA MET A 5 2.05 11.27 -6.42
C MET A 5 3.36 10.67 -6.94
N MET A 6 3.38 9.39 -7.33
CA MET A 6 4.58 8.72 -7.81
C MET A 6 4.86 9.08 -9.27
N ARG A 7 6.14 9.31 -9.59
CA ARG A 7 6.60 9.50 -10.97
C ARG A 7 6.87 8.14 -11.61
N LYS A 8 6.66 8.02 -12.93
CA LYS A 8 6.97 6.81 -13.71
C LYS A 8 8.43 6.40 -13.47
N GLY A 9 8.66 5.13 -13.14
CA GLY A 9 9.95 4.57 -12.74
C GLY A 9 10.30 4.78 -11.26
N GLY A 10 9.43 5.41 -10.47
CA GLY A 10 9.66 5.64 -9.04
C GLY A 10 9.39 4.40 -8.20
N LYS A 11 10.27 4.15 -7.23
CA LYS A 11 10.07 3.19 -6.13
C LYS A 11 9.70 3.94 -4.87
N ALA A 12 8.66 3.50 -4.19
CA ALA A 12 8.25 4.05 -2.90
C ALA A 12 7.87 2.93 -1.95
N VAL A 13 8.25 3.10 -0.67
CA VAL A 13 7.77 2.26 0.41
C VAL A 13 6.61 2.99 1.07
N MET A 14 5.44 2.37 1.05
CA MET A 14 4.22 2.87 1.69
C MET A 14 3.91 2.05 2.93
N VAL A 15 3.83 2.74 4.06
CA VAL A 15 3.38 2.16 5.33
C VAL A 15 1.91 2.50 5.50
N ILE A 16 1.07 1.48 5.50
CA ILE A 16 -0.40 1.61 5.61
C ILE A 16 -0.80 1.07 6.98
N PRO A 17 -1.24 1.95 7.91
CA PRO A 17 -1.79 1.55 9.19
C PRO A 17 -3.00 0.63 9.00
N SER A 18 -3.29 -0.22 9.99
CA SER A 18 -4.41 -1.15 9.92
C SER A 18 -5.73 -0.48 9.57
N ASP A 19 -5.98 0.71 10.11
CA ASP A 19 -7.24 1.44 9.97
C ASP A 19 -7.53 1.87 8.52
N LEU A 20 -6.47 2.02 7.71
CA LEU A 20 -6.54 2.33 6.28
C LEU A 20 -6.36 1.08 5.40
N ALA A 21 -6.13 -0.08 6.02
CA ALA A 21 -5.94 -1.37 5.36
C ALA A 21 -7.12 -2.32 5.68
N TYR A 22 -6.87 -3.40 6.43
CA TYR A 22 -7.86 -4.44 6.75
C TYR A 22 -8.50 -4.28 8.14
N GLY A 23 -8.12 -3.23 8.86
CA GLY A 23 -8.71 -2.84 10.13
C GLY A 23 -8.64 -3.93 11.21
N PRO A 24 -9.53 -3.85 12.21
CA PRO A 24 -9.59 -4.81 13.31
C PRO A 24 -10.15 -6.18 12.90
N GLN A 25 -10.67 -6.32 11.69
CA GLN A 25 -11.16 -7.61 11.19
C GLN A 25 -10.06 -8.42 10.52
N GLY A 26 -9.00 -7.76 10.03
CA GLY A 26 -7.97 -8.41 9.23
C GLY A 26 -8.55 -8.97 7.92
N ASN A 27 -7.80 -9.85 7.27
CA ASN A 27 -8.26 -10.57 6.09
C ASN A 27 -7.57 -11.94 6.03
N ARG A 28 -8.03 -12.88 5.20
CA ARG A 28 -7.44 -14.22 5.11
C ARG A 28 -5.91 -14.17 4.97
N GLY A 29 -5.20 -14.58 6.02
CA GLY A 29 -3.73 -14.57 6.09
C GLY A 29 -3.09 -13.30 6.67
N ILE A 30 -3.87 -12.26 6.94
CA ILE A 30 -3.42 -10.99 7.54
C ILE A 30 -4.09 -10.82 8.91
N PRO A 31 -3.31 -10.81 10.01
CA PRO A 31 -3.87 -10.67 11.35
C PRO A 31 -4.63 -9.35 11.55
N PRO A 32 -5.65 -9.33 12.42
CA PRO A 32 -6.29 -8.11 12.89
C PRO A 32 -5.30 -7.03 13.29
N SER A 33 -5.62 -5.76 13.00
CA SER A 33 -4.84 -4.60 13.43
C SER A 33 -3.36 -4.61 13.02
N SER A 34 -3.04 -5.31 11.93
CA SER A 34 -1.68 -5.34 11.39
C SER A 34 -1.39 -4.10 10.54
N THR A 35 -0.24 -3.48 10.77
CA THR A 35 0.30 -2.46 9.86
C THR A 35 0.96 -3.15 8.67
N LEU A 36 0.65 -2.69 7.46
CA LEU A 36 1.18 -3.25 6.22
C LEU A 36 2.24 -2.33 5.63
N VAL A 37 3.34 -2.92 5.19
CA VAL A 37 4.39 -2.20 4.46
C VAL A 37 4.42 -2.74 3.04
N PHE A 38 4.14 -1.86 2.09
CA PHE A 38 4.16 -2.18 0.66
C PHE A 38 5.33 -1.48 0.00
N GLU A 39 6.17 -2.24 -0.68
CA GLU A 39 7.10 -1.68 -1.66
C GLU A 39 6.39 -1.63 -3.02
N VAL A 40 6.24 -0.42 -3.55
CA VAL A 40 5.55 -0.19 -4.80
C VAL A 40 6.53 0.40 -5.80
N GLU A 41 6.58 -0.21 -6.98
CA GLU A 41 7.33 0.28 -8.14
C GLU A 41 6.34 0.67 -9.24
N LEU A 42 6.38 1.93 -9.65
CA LEU A 42 5.53 2.43 -10.73
C LEU A 42 6.19 2.16 -12.09
N ILE A 43 5.84 1.05 -12.72
CA ILE A 43 6.43 0.61 -13.99
C ILE A 43 5.93 1.47 -15.17
N ASP A 44 4.62 1.66 -15.28
CA ASP A 44 4.01 2.49 -16.32
C ASP A 44 2.69 3.11 -15.86
N ILE A 45 2.30 4.23 -16.48
CA ILE A 45 0.98 4.84 -16.35
C ILE A 45 0.37 4.85 -17.75
N VAL A 46 -0.62 3.98 -17.96
CA VAL A 46 -1.46 4.01 -19.17
C VAL A 46 -2.61 4.96 -18.92
N LYS A 47 -2.77 5.96 -19.80
CA LYS A 47 -3.80 6.98 -19.72
C LYS A 47 -5.12 6.50 -20.33
#